data_AF-A0A1I1TDD4-F1
#
_entry.id   AF-A0A1I1TDD4-F1
#
_cell.length_a   1.000
_cell.length_b   1.000
_cell.length_c   1.000
_cell.angle_alpha   90.00
_cell.angle_beta   90.00
_cell.angle_gamma   90.00
#
_symmetry.space_group_name_H-M   'P 1'
#
loop_
_entity.id
_entity.type
_entity.pdbx_description
1 polymer ?
#
loop_
_entity_poly.entity_id
_entity_poly.type
_entity_poly.pdbx_seq_one_letter_code
_entity_poly.pdbx_strand_id
1 'polypeptide(L)'
;MKNWIRQAAIAALVVSTFLVAVPTLQAEPLPPSSISQGNELHSAVRGWVDELAKLPEFKAWNQAEFTVSPLGPGTHSWIAIVKNNDQTVGYLIIQAKENGGFALGEYGTGDYLFNLSTLHQSLVQLELVSSLSESNKALYIHPLLAVWNINGSEEDTYVDGMSGEWLPLEQASWEKTAKAEDGLAARYALEGDSVITRAVRSRSFDPYSKMPWLIQKPIQASADNTSIVLKALSSKEPLRYTAERYDKEMLYVWSVTGYHSWGNDGTVYASLETDELGSSTRYIPLKLLAELGYFYR
;
A
#
# COMPACT_ATOMS: atom_id res chain seq x y z
N MET A 1 -40.36 -42.61 70.87
CA MET A 1 -41.84 -42.80 70.91
C MET A 1 -42.33 -42.98 69.48
N LYS A 2 -43.06 -44.08 69.22
CA LYS A 2 -44.08 -44.34 68.17
C LYS A 2 -43.80 -43.79 66.75
N ASN A 3 -43.91 -44.48 65.62
CA ASN A 3 -44.56 -45.73 65.18
C ASN A 3 -44.16 -45.87 63.67
N TRP A 4 -43.83 -47.05 63.11
CA TRP A 4 -44.71 -47.87 62.23
C TRP A 4 -45.25 -47.10 60.99
N ILE A 5 -45.13 -47.47 59.71
CA ILE A 5 -45.16 -48.77 59.01
C ILE A 5 -44.61 -48.64 57.56
N ARG A 6 -43.87 -49.69 57.15
CA ARG A 6 -43.68 -50.36 55.84
C ARG A 6 -44.22 -49.72 54.55
N GLN A 7 -43.37 -49.71 53.51
CA GLN A 7 -43.60 -50.46 52.27
C GLN A 7 -42.28 -50.97 51.68
N ALA A 8 -42.27 -52.23 51.27
CA ALA A 8 -41.21 -52.87 50.50
C ALA A 8 -41.53 -52.69 49.00
N ALA A 9 -40.55 -52.31 48.19
CA ALA A 9 -40.62 -52.42 46.75
C ALA A 9 -39.32 -53.04 46.22
N ILE A 10 -39.53 -54.06 45.40
CA ILE A 10 -38.56 -55.00 44.85
C ILE A 10 -37.67 -54.29 43.81
N ALA A 11 -36.40 -54.68 43.81
CA ALA A 11 -35.38 -54.23 42.87
C ALA A 11 -35.74 -54.55 41.42
N ALA A 12 -35.61 -53.55 40.54
CA ALA A 12 -35.43 -53.75 39.11
C ALA A 12 -34.09 -53.10 38.71
N LEU A 13 -33.13 -53.96 38.37
CA LEU A 13 -31.81 -53.60 37.90
C LEU A 13 -31.93 -53.13 36.43
N VAL A 14 -31.81 -51.83 36.18
CA VAL A 14 -31.68 -51.29 34.81
C VAL A 14 -30.20 -51.04 34.56
N VAL A 15 -29.60 -51.87 33.72
CA VAL A 15 -28.25 -51.68 33.18
C VAL A 15 -28.36 -50.66 32.05
N SER A 16 -28.07 -49.38 32.34
CA SER A 16 -27.91 -48.36 31.31
C SER A 16 -26.50 -48.45 30.71
N THR A 17 -26.41 -48.88 29.47
CA THR A 17 -25.21 -48.77 28.63
C THR A 17 -25.03 -47.30 28.21
N PHE A 18 -24.05 -46.61 28.82
CA PHE A 18 -23.59 -45.32 28.33
C PHE A 18 -22.76 -45.52 27.06
N LEU A 19 -23.32 -45.14 25.90
CA LEU A 19 -22.55 -44.87 24.70
C LEU A 19 -21.76 -43.57 24.93
N VAL A 20 -20.45 -43.70 25.19
CA VAL A 20 -19.54 -42.56 25.21
C VAL A 20 -19.29 -42.17 23.76
N ALA A 21 -19.90 -41.06 23.32
CA ALA A 21 -19.52 -40.41 22.07
C ALA A 21 -18.09 -39.88 22.26
N VAL A 22 -17.11 -40.47 21.58
CA VAL A 22 -15.75 -39.96 21.53
C VAL A 22 -15.78 -38.74 20.61
N PRO A 23 -15.49 -37.51 21.09
CA PRO A 23 -15.35 -36.38 20.20
C PRO A 23 -14.15 -36.64 19.29
N THR A 24 -14.40 -36.71 17.98
CA THR A 24 -13.33 -36.60 16.99
C THR A 24 -12.71 -35.22 17.12
N LEU A 25 -11.54 -35.14 17.74
CA LEU A 25 -10.65 -33.99 17.70
C LEU A 25 -10.27 -33.75 16.24
N GLN A 26 -11.02 -32.89 15.58
CA GLN A 26 -10.64 -32.36 14.28
C GLN A 26 -9.56 -31.31 14.58
N ALA A 27 -8.30 -31.66 14.26
CA ALA A 27 -7.18 -30.77 14.43
C ALA A 27 -7.43 -29.50 13.60
N GLU A 28 -7.49 -28.36 14.27
CA GLU A 28 -7.50 -27.07 13.63
C GLU A 28 -6.14 -26.89 12.92
N PRO A 29 -6.11 -26.50 11.64
CA PRO A 29 -4.85 -26.31 10.93
C PRO A 29 -4.03 -25.25 11.67
N LEU A 30 -2.78 -25.59 11.98
CA LEU A 30 -1.87 -24.65 12.62
C LEU A 30 -1.73 -23.41 11.73
N PRO A 31 -1.78 -22.19 12.31
CA PRO A 31 -1.47 -20.99 11.55
C PRO A 31 -0.05 -21.11 10.98
N PRO A 32 0.19 -20.65 9.74
CA PRO A 32 1.51 -20.75 9.13
C PRO A 32 2.56 -20.07 10.03
N SER A 33 3.67 -20.76 10.25
CA SER A 33 4.79 -20.25 11.05
C SER A 33 5.29 -18.91 10.49
N SER A 34 5.51 -17.92 11.35
CA SER A 34 5.98 -16.57 10.97
C SER A 34 7.27 -16.56 10.12
N ILE A 35 8.11 -17.59 10.27
CA ILE A 35 9.32 -17.81 9.46
C ILE A 35 8.99 -18.20 8.01
N SER A 36 7.93 -18.99 7.78
CA SER A 36 7.49 -19.38 6.42
C SER A 36 6.98 -18.16 5.66
N GLN A 37 6.14 -17.36 6.32
CA GLN A 37 5.58 -16.14 5.74
C GLN A 37 6.67 -15.11 5.39
N GLY A 38 7.71 -14.98 6.23
CA GLY A 38 8.85 -14.12 5.95
C GLY A 38 9.64 -14.55 4.71
N ASN A 39 9.84 -15.85 4.51
CA ASN A 39 10.52 -16.39 3.33
C ASN A 39 9.68 -16.23 2.06
N GLU A 40 8.36 -16.46 2.14
CA GLU A 40 7.43 -16.25 1.03
C GLU A 40 7.38 -14.78 0.59
N LEU A 41 7.39 -13.84 1.55
CA LEU A 41 7.44 -12.40 1.26
C LEU A 41 8.73 -12.04 0.51
N HIS A 42 9.89 -12.51 1.00
CA HIS A 42 11.16 -12.28 0.33
C HIS A 42 11.17 -12.86 -1.09
N SER A 43 10.60 -14.04 -1.29
CA SER A 43 10.48 -14.65 -2.61
C SER A 43 9.62 -13.79 -3.55
N ALA A 44 8.47 -13.29 -3.09
CA ALA A 44 7.59 -12.43 -3.88
C ALA A 44 8.28 -11.11 -4.27
N VAL A 45 8.93 -10.44 -3.29
CA VAL A 45 9.69 -9.21 -3.52
C VAL A 45 10.81 -9.44 -4.54
N ARG A 46 11.54 -10.57 -4.41
CA ARG A 46 12.59 -10.93 -5.37
C ARG A 46 12.03 -11.10 -6.79
N GLY A 47 10.91 -11.80 -6.94
CA GLY A 47 10.24 -11.96 -8.24
C GLY A 47 9.92 -10.63 -8.91
N TRP A 48 9.34 -9.68 -8.18
CA TRP A 48 9.03 -8.35 -8.72
C TRP A 48 10.28 -7.52 -9.03
N VAL A 49 11.31 -7.56 -8.17
CA VAL A 49 12.59 -6.87 -8.41
C VAL A 49 13.25 -7.39 -9.69
N ASP A 50 13.31 -8.72 -9.86
CA ASP A 50 13.94 -9.36 -11.01
C ASP A 50 13.16 -9.11 -12.30
N GLU A 51 11.82 -9.04 -12.24
CA GLU A 51 10.98 -8.66 -13.38
C GLU A 51 11.19 -7.19 -13.76
N LEU A 52 11.16 -6.28 -12.79
CA LEU A 52 11.37 -4.85 -13.01
C LEU A 52 12.76 -4.58 -13.58
N ALA A 53 13.80 -5.25 -13.10
CA ALA A 53 15.18 -5.09 -13.57
C ALA A 53 15.38 -5.37 -15.07
N LYS A 54 14.40 -6.00 -15.75
CA LYS A 54 14.41 -6.20 -17.21
C LYS A 54 14.16 -4.91 -17.99
N LEU A 55 13.60 -3.88 -17.35
CA LEU A 55 13.29 -2.60 -17.96
C LEU A 55 14.47 -1.62 -17.87
N PRO A 56 14.71 -0.76 -18.89
CA PRO A 56 15.86 0.15 -18.90
C PRO A 56 15.94 1.10 -17.71
N GLU A 57 14.83 1.67 -17.27
CA GLU A 57 14.73 2.59 -16.13
C GLU A 57 14.99 1.92 -14.77
N PHE A 58 14.87 0.60 -14.71
CA PHE A 58 15.15 -0.21 -13.52
C PHE A 58 16.47 -0.98 -13.63
N LYS A 59 17.35 -0.65 -14.59
CA LYS A 59 18.62 -1.38 -14.81
C LYS A 59 19.48 -1.51 -13.55
N ALA A 60 19.46 -0.50 -12.67
CA ALA A 60 20.20 -0.51 -11.41
C ALA A 60 19.67 -1.55 -10.38
N TRP A 61 18.50 -2.13 -10.62
CA TRP A 61 17.90 -3.17 -9.78
C TRP A 61 18.44 -4.56 -10.11
N ASN A 62 19.15 -4.72 -11.23
CA ASN A 62 19.78 -5.98 -11.59
C ASN A 62 20.78 -6.39 -10.50
N GLN A 63 20.52 -7.55 -9.89
CA GLN A 63 21.29 -8.08 -8.75
C GLN A 63 21.29 -7.17 -7.51
N ALA A 64 20.36 -6.23 -7.42
CA ALA A 64 20.21 -5.39 -6.23
C ALA A 64 19.74 -6.21 -5.02
N GLU A 65 20.24 -5.82 -3.86
CA GLU A 65 19.75 -6.33 -2.59
C GLU A 65 18.51 -5.55 -2.15
N PHE A 66 17.73 -6.11 -1.23
CA PHE A 66 16.64 -5.36 -0.63
C PHE A 66 16.48 -5.69 0.85
N THR A 67 15.92 -4.73 1.59
CA THR A 67 15.53 -4.89 2.99
C THR A 67 14.05 -4.66 3.13
N VAL A 68 13.34 -5.56 3.81
CA VAL A 68 11.89 -5.48 4.01
C VAL A 68 11.56 -5.07 5.44
N SER A 69 10.73 -4.05 5.59
CA SER A 69 10.29 -3.52 6.88
C SER A 69 8.77 -3.35 6.90
N PRO A 70 8.09 -3.58 8.04
CA PRO A 70 6.65 -3.35 8.16
C PRO A 70 6.30 -1.86 8.09
N LEU A 71 5.18 -1.51 7.45
CA LEU A 71 4.67 -0.15 7.33
C LEU A 71 3.73 0.22 8.47
N GLY A 72 4.28 0.23 9.69
CA GLY A 72 3.53 0.56 10.90
C GLY A 72 2.70 -0.61 11.47
N PRO A 73 2.22 -0.48 12.71
CA PRO A 73 1.49 -1.55 13.38
C PRO A 73 0.12 -1.81 12.74
N GLY A 74 -0.20 -3.07 12.45
CA GLY A 74 -1.54 -3.51 12.03
C GLY A 74 -1.88 -3.30 10.54
N THR A 75 -0.98 -2.76 9.73
CA THR A 75 -1.26 -2.40 8.33
C THR A 75 -1.16 -3.56 7.33
N HIS A 76 -0.79 -4.77 7.80
CA HIS A 76 -0.50 -5.95 6.96
C HIS A 76 0.27 -5.61 5.67
N SER A 77 1.16 -4.60 5.76
CA SER A 77 1.85 -4.00 4.63
C SER A 77 3.32 -3.83 4.96
N TRP A 78 4.16 -3.90 3.93
CA TRP A 78 5.61 -3.81 4.04
C TRP A 78 6.16 -2.87 2.97
N ILE A 79 7.30 -2.27 3.28
CA ILE A 79 8.14 -1.58 2.32
C ILE A 79 9.42 -2.38 2.11
N ALA A 80 9.74 -2.66 0.85
CA ALA A 80 11.03 -3.21 0.46
C ALA A 80 11.87 -2.08 -0.14
N ILE A 81 13.00 -1.74 0.49
CA ILE A 81 13.95 -0.77 -0.04
C ILE A 81 14.99 -1.52 -0.86
N VAL A 82 15.13 -1.17 -2.13
CA VAL A 82 16.05 -1.80 -3.08
C VAL A 82 17.35 -1.01 -3.14
N LYS A 83 18.48 -1.70 -2.97
CA LYS A 83 19.81 -1.10 -2.89
C LYS A 83 20.79 -1.76 -3.85
N ASN A 84 21.61 -0.94 -4.49
CA ASN A 84 22.75 -1.37 -5.29
C ASN A 84 24.01 -0.68 -4.75
N ASN A 85 24.97 -1.46 -4.23
CA ASN A 85 26.18 -0.94 -3.59
C ASN A 85 25.88 0.12 -2.51
N ASP A 86 24.99 -0.21 -1.56
CA ASP A 86 24.49 0.66 -0.47
C ASP A 86 23.69 1.90 -0.90
N GLN A 87 23.62 2.21 -2.20
CA GLN A 87 22.77 3.27 -2.73
C GLN A 87 21.35 2.76 -2.92
N THR A 88 20.36 3.46 -2.37
CA THR A 88 18.94 3.20 -2.67
C THR A 88 18.65 3.50 -4.13
N VAL A 89 18.14 2.51 -4.85
CA VAL A 89 17.78 2.62 -6.28
C VAL A 89 16.26 2.54 -6.51
N GLY A 90 15.49 2.30 -5.44
CA GLY A 90 14.04 2.35 -5.47
C GLY A 90 13.40 1.56 -4.34
N TYR A 91 12.10 1.31 -4.46
CA TYR A 91 11.31 0.64 -3.43
C TYR A 91 10.10 -0.09 -4.02
N LEU A 92 9.52 -0.98 -3.20
CA LEU A 92 8.23 -1.61 -3.43
C LEU A 92 7.38 -1.47 -2.15
N ILE A 93 6.08 -1.28 -2.31
CA ILE A 93 5.08 -1.40 -1.25
C ILE A 93 4.29 -2.68 -1.49
N ILE A 94 4.27 -3.55 -0.48
CA ILE A 94 3.67 -4.87 -0.53
C ILE A 94 2.52 -4.92 0.47
N GLN A 95 1.42 -5.54 0.07
CA GLN A 95 0.26 -5.76 0.92
C GLN A 95 0.00 -7.26 1.09
N ALA A 96 -0.50 -7.65 2.26
CA ALA A 96 -1.04 -8.99 2.44
C ALA A 96 -2.38 -9.12 1.73
N LYS A 97 -2.65 -10.30 1.21
CA LYS A 97 -3.98 -10.66 0.68
C LYS A 97 -4.86 -11.23 1.78
N GLU A 98 -6.17 -10.97 1.72
CA GLU A 98 -7.16 -11.52 2.66
C GLU A 98 -7.14 -13.06 2.71
N ASN A 99 -6.87 -13.72 1.57
CA ASN A 99 -6.79 -15.18 1.44
C ASN A 99 -5.36 -15.74 1.53
N GLY A 100 -4.40 -14.93 1.98
CA GLY A 100 -2.99 -15.30 2.08
C GLY A 100 -2.17 -14.98 0.83
N GLY A 101 -0.86 -14.86 1.02
CA GLY A 101 0.07 -14.39 0.00
C GLY A 101 0.20 -12.86 -0.02
N PHE A 102 0.85 -12.36 -1.07
CA PHE A 102 1.28 -10.97 -1.18
C PHE A 102 0.83 -10.37 -2.51
N ALA A 103 0.57 -9.07 -2.48
CA ALA A 103 0.24 -8.28 -3.65
C ALA A 103 1.10 -7.01 -3.71
N LEU A 104 1.53 -6.65 -4.91
CA LEU A 104 2.34 -5.45 -5.14
C LEU A 104 1.42 -4.23 -5.20
N GLY A 105 1.50 -3.32 -4.22
CA GLY A 105 0.66 -2.12 -4.17
C GLY A 105 1.22 -0.95 -4.96
N GLU A 106 2.53 -0.76 -4.91
CA GLU A 106 3.24 0.36 -5.53
C GLU A 106 4.71 0.00 -5.69
N TYR A 107 5.40 0.61 -6.65
CA TYR A 107 6.87 0.59 -6.72
C TYR A 107 7.38 1.89 -7.31
N GLY A 108 8.65 2.21 -7.12
CA GLY A 108 9.20 3.45 -7.65
C GLY A 108 10.72 3.52 -7.59
N THR A 109 11.27 4.51 -8.28
CA THR A 109 12.70 4.85 -8.31
C THR A 109 12.91 6.27 -7.81
N GLY A 110 14.08 6.56 -7.24
CA GLY A 110 14.38 7.88 -6.69
C GLY A 110 13.93 7.99 -5.23
N ASP A 111 13.21 9.06 -4.92
CA ASP A 111 12.64 9.26 -3.59
C ASP A 111 11.65 8.14 -3.26
N TYR A 112 11.53 7.82 -1.97
CA TYR A 112 10.71 6.72 -1.49
C TYR A 112 9.95 7.11 -0.23
N LEU A 113 8.79 6.48 -0.05
CA LEU A 113 7.92 6.70 1.10
C LEU A 113 8.67 6.40 2.40
N PHE A 114 8.44 7.25 3.39
CA PHE A 114 8.96 7.10 4.75
C PHE A 114 10.50 7.16 4.83
N ASN A 115 11.11 8.02 4.01
CA ASN A 115 12.53 8.35 4.13
C ASN A 115 12.78 9.18 5.41
N LEU A 116 13.62 8.66 6.32
CA LEU A 116 13.95 9.33 7.58
C LEU A 116 14.78 10.62 7.38
N SER A 117 15.60 10.70 6.33
CA SER A 117 16.35 11.92 6.01
C SER A 117 15.40 13.03 5.55
N THR A 118 14.42 12.72 4.70
CA THR A 118 13.36 13.67 4.30
C THR A 118 12.59 14.13 5.53
N LEU A 119 12.14 13.19 6.38
CA LEU A 119 11.43 13.53 7.61
C LEU A 119 12.26 14.46 8.50
N HIS A 120 13.54 14.13 8.74
CA HIS A 120 14.40 14.95 9.59
C HIS A 120 14.56 16.37 9.04
N GLN A 121 14.77 16.52 7.72
CA GLN A 121 14.86 17.83 7.09
C GLN A 121 13.58 18.64 7.26
N SER A 122 12.42 18.03 7.04
CA SER A 122 11.12 18.67 7.25
C SER A 122 10.92 19.11 8.69
N LEU A 123 11.21 18.26 9.68
CA LEU A 123 11.02 18.61 11.09
C LEU A 123 11.95 19.73 11.57
N VAL A 124 13.18 19.78 11.04
CA VAL A 124 14.10 20.89 11.30
C VAL A 124 13.59 22.17 10.67
N GLN A 125 13.09 22.12 9.43
CA GLN A 125 12.58 23.29 8.71
C GLN A 125 11.29 23.84 9.33
N LEU A 126 10.45 22.97 9.89
CA LEU A 126 9.25 23.35 10.63
C LEU A 126 9.55 23.80 12.08
N GLU A 127 10.82 23.81 12.49
CA GLU A 127 11.28 24.14 13.84
C GLU A 127 10.63 23.27 14.95
N LEU A 128 10.15 22.08 14.59
CA LEU A 128 9.40 21.20 15.50
C LEU A 128 10.33 20.40 16.42
N VAL A 129 11.42 19.86 15.89
CA VAL A 129 12.39 19.09 16.68
C VAL A 129 13.81 19.20 16.13
N SER A 130 14.79 19.07 17.02
CA SER A 130 16.23 18.97 16.67
C SER A 130 16.70 17.52 16.43
N SER A 131 15.87 16.52 16.73
CA SER A 131 16.19 15.10 16.54
C SER A 131 14.93 14.26 16.32
N LEU A 132 15.03 13.21 15.51
CA LEU A 132 13.92 12.28 15.29
C LEU A 132 13.61 11.47 16.55
N SER A 133 12.33 11.35 16.87
CA SER A 133 11.85 10.45 17.92
C SER A 133 11.51 9.09 17.34
N GLU A 134 11.85 8.02 18.07
CA GLU A 134 11.40 6.66 17.77
C GLU A 134 9.87 6.50 17.89
N SER A 135 9.20 7.45 18.55
CA SER A 135 7.73 7.49 18.63
C SER A 135 7.06 7.92 17.33
N ASN A 136 7.77 8.47 16.35
CA ASN A 136 7.18 8.86 15.06
C ASN A 136 6.66 7.63 14.31
N LYS A 137 5.44 7.71 13.77
CA LYS A 137 4.77 6.56 13.14
C LYS A 137 4.55 6.80 11.66
N ALA A 138 5.03 5.88 10.83
CA ALA A 138 4.62 5.80 9.44
C ALA A 138 3.23 5.18 9.38
N LEU A 139 2.28 5.89 8.77
CA LEU A 139 0.91 5.46 8.57
C LEU A 139 0.62 5.40 7.08
N TYR A 140 0.21 4.23 6.59
CA TYR A 140 -0.01 3.98 5.17
C TYR A 140 -1.36 3.28 4.97
N ILE A 141 -2.20 3.87 4.13
CA ILE A 141 -3.46 3.26 3.66
C ILE A 141 -3.34 2.96 2.17
N HIS A 142 -2.86 3.94 1.39
CA HIS A 142 -2.62 3.80 -0.04
C HIS A 142 -1.63 4.88 -0.51
N PRO A 143 -1.17 4.86 -1.78
CA PRO A 143 -0.14 5.78 -2.29
C PRO A 143 -0.42 7.29 -2.15
N LEU A 144 -1.71 7.69 -2.08
CA LEU A 144 -2.19 9.07 -1.84
C LEU A 144 -2.69 9.34 -0.40
N LEU A 145 -2.39 8.43 0.53
CA LEU A 145 -2.80 8.51 1.93
C LEU A 145 -1.71 7.80 2.75
N ALA A 146 -0.54 8.42 2.74
CA ALA A 146 0.67 7.95 3.40
C ALA A 146 1.29 9.14 4.16
N VAL A 147 1.34 9.06 5.48
CA VAL A 147 1.74 10.18 6.34
C VAL A 147 2.67 9.71 7.45
N TRP A 148 3.54 10.59 7.90
CA TRP A 148 4.15 10.49 9.21
C TRP A 148 3.25 11.17 10.23
N ASN A 149 2.93 10.47 11.32
CA ASN A 149 2.42 11.07 12.55
C ASN A 149 3.61 11.35 13.47
N ILE A 150 3.81 12.63 13.78
CA ILE A 150 4.91 13.13 14.59
C ILE A 150 4.45 13.17 16.04
N ASN A 151 5.11 12.36 16.87
CA ASN A 151 4.80 12.30 18.29
C ASN A 151 5.75 13.21 19.07
N GLY A 152 5.20 14.06 19.96
CA GLY A 152 5.98 14.94 20.84
C GLY A 152 5.76 16.44 20.64
N SER A 153 4.89 16.85 19.72
CA SER A 153 4.36 18.22 19.61
C SER A 153 3.14 18.41 20.54
N GLU A 154 2.83 19.65 20.95
CA GLU A 154 1.63 19.95 21.76
C GLU A 154 0.32 19.62 21.02
N GLU A 155 0.37 19.54 19.69
CA GLU A 155 -0.72 19.19 18.77
C GLU A 155 -0.31 18.03 17.85
N ASP A 156 -1.26 17.20 17.41
CA ASP A 156 -0.99 16.13 16.45
C ASP A 156 -0.46 16.71 15.14
N THR A 157 0.80 16.42 14.82
CA THR A 157 1.41 16.91 13.58
C THR A 157 1.53 15.78 12.57
N TYR A 158 1.01 16.03 11.37
CA TYR A 158 1.14 15.13 10.24
C TYR A 158 2.00 15.76 9.15
N VAL A 159 2.89 14.96 8.56
CA VAL A 159 3.61 15.35 7.35
C VAL A 159 3.46 14.28 6.28
N ASP A 160 3.45 14.68 5.02
CA ASP A 160 3.33 13.77 3.88
C ASP A 160 4.48 12.75 3.90
N GLY A 161 4.14 11.48 3.68
CA GLY A 161 5.08 10.36 3.81
C GLY A 161 6.19 10.35 2.76
N MET A 162 6.02 11.05 1.63
CA MET A 162 7.02 11.13 0.56
C MET A 162 7.81 12.42 0.61
N SER A 163 7.12 13.56 0.58
CA SER A 163 7.69 14.90 0.48
C SER A 163 8.11 15.49 1.83
N GLY A 164 7.51 15.00 2.92
CA GLY A 164 7.67 15.58 4.25
C GLY A 164 7.01 16.97 4.39
N GLU A 165 6.13 17.36 3.46
CA GLU A 165 5.34 18.59 3.58
C GLU A 165 4.40 18.51 4.79
N TRP A 166 4.27 19.60 5.54
CA TRP A 166 3.29 19.67 6.63
C TRP A 166 1.87 19.58 6.08
N LEU A 167 1.07 18.71 6.68
CA LEU A 167 -0.33 18.53 6.32
C LEU A 167 -1.20 19.20 7.40
N PRO A 168 -2.19 20.02 7.03
CA PRO A 168 -3.13 20.66 7.95
C PRO A 168 -4.17 19.66 8.52
N LEU A 169 -3.73 18.47 8.90
CA LEU A 169 -4.59 17.34 9.24
C LEU A 169 -4.78 17.18 10.75
N GLU A 170 -6.02 16.95 11.18
CA GLU A 170 -6.34 16.51 12.54
C GLU A 170 -6.45 14.97 12.63
N GLN A 171 -6.19 14.40 13.81
CA GLN A 171 -6.30 12.94 14.03
C GLN A 171 -7.69 12.40 13.64
N ALA A 172 -8.77 13.08 13.99
CA ALA A 172 -10.12 12.65 13.66
C ALA A 172 -10.36 12.61 12.14
N SER A 173 -9.82 13.58 11.40
CA SER A 173 -9.89 13.64 9.94
C SER A 173 -9.06 12.53 9.28
N TRP A 174 -7.88 12.23 9.82
CA TRP A 174 -7.07 11.09 9.42
C TRP A 174 -7.85 9.77 9.61
N GLU A 175 -8.32 9.49 10.83
CA GLU A 175 -8.98 8.23 11.17
C GLU A 175 -10.24 7.99 10.34
N LYS A 176 -11.04 9.04 10.12
CA LYS A 176 -12.24 8.99 9.28
C LYS A 176 -11.89 8.60 7.84
N THR A 177 -10.88 9.25 7.25
CA THR A 177 -10.47 9.00 5.86
C THR A 177 -9.84 7.62 5.73
N ALA A 178 -8.91 7.29 6.63
CA ALA A 178 -8.24 6.00 6.67
C ALA A 178 -9.24 4.83 6.76
N LYS A 179 -10.27 4.96 7.61
CA LYS A 179 -11.31 3.94 7.72
C LYS A 179 -12.20 3.85 6.49
N ALA A 180 -12.53 4.98 5.85
CA ALA A 180 -13.41 5.00 4.67
C ALA A 180 -12.75 4.37 3.44
N GLU A 181 -11.42 4.43 3.37
CA GLU A 181 -10.61 4.02 2.22
C GLU A 181 -9.73 2.80 2.51
N ASP A 182 -9.97 2.15 3.65
CA ASP A 182 -9.29 0.92 4.03
C ASP A 182 -9.47 -0.17 2.95
N GLY A 183 -8.41 -0.92 2.68
CA GLY A 183 -8.38 -1.95 1.64
C GLY A 183 -8.37 -1.45 0.19
N LEU A 184 -8.47 -0.14 -0.09
CA LEU A 184 -8.40 0.37 -1.48
C LEU A 184 -7.08 0.01 -2.17
N ALA A 185 -5.97 0.11 -1.47
CA ALA A 185 -4.68 -0.28 -2.03
C ALA A 185 -4.64 -1.78 -2.35
N ALA A 186 -5.22 -2.64 -1.53
CA ALA A 186 -5.19 -4.09 -1.72
C ALA A 186 -6.07 -4.49 -2.90
N ARG A 187 -7.22 -3.83 -3.06
CA ARG A 187 -8.17 -4.05 -4.16
C ARG A 187 -7.56 -3.95 -5.56
N TYR A 188 -6.57 -3.07 -5.72
CA TYR A 188 -5.93 -2.80 -7.03
C TYR A 188 -4.47 -3.24 -7.10
N ALA A 189 -3.97 -3.91 -6.07
CA ALA A 189 -2.63 -4.45 -6.06
C ALA A 189 -2.51 -5.61 -7.04
N LEU A 190 -1.35 -5.75 -7.67
CA LEU A 190 -1.03 -6.87 -8.54
C LEU A 190 -0.91 -8.14 -7.71
N GLU A 191 -1.65 -9.16 -8.10
CA GLU A 191 -1.63 -10.45 -7.42
C GLU A 191 -0.70 -11.46 -8.10
N GLY A 192 0.09 -12.15 -7.28
CA GLY A 192 0.88 -13.30 -7.72
C GLY A 192 2.08 -12.96 -8.61
N ASP A 193 2.63 -14.02 -9.21
CA ASP A 193 3.79 -13.93 -10.09
C ASP A 193 3.33 -13.57 -11.50
N SER A 194 3.36 -12.27 -11.80
CA SER A 194 3.05 -11.74 -13.14
C SER A 194 4.27 -11.13 -13.79
N VAL A 195 4.25 -11.07 -15.12
CA VAL A 195 5.33 -10.51 -15.94
C VAL A 195 4.86 -9.25 -16.62
N ILE A 196 5.79 -8.33 -16.90
CA ILE A 196 5.47 -7.09 -17.60
C ILE A 196 5.29 -7.42 -19.08
N THR A 197 4.08 -7.20 -19.58
CA THR A 197 3.73 -7.45 -20.99
C THR A 197 3.91 -6.22 -21.86
N ARG A 198 3.87 -5.02 -21.27
CA ARG A 198 4.06 -3.77 -21.97
C ARG A 198 4.53 -2.68 -21.03
N ALA A 199 5.54 -1.91 -21.46
CA ALA A 199 5.96 -0.67 -20.81
C ALA A 199 5.89 0.47 -21.84
N VAL A 200 5.27 1.58 -21.45
CA VAL A 200 5.19 2.80 -22.26
C VAL A 200 5.78 3.94 -21.45
N ARG A 201 6.65 4.71 -22.10
CA ARG A 201 7.27 5.91 -21.53
C ARG A 201 7.23 7.07 -22.51
N SER A 202 6.96 8.24 -21.95
CA SER A 202 6.96 9.55 -22.59
C SER A 202 8.08 10.41 -21.99
N ARG A 203 8.29 11.60 -22.55
CA ARG A 203 9.26 12.55 -22.00
C ARG A 203 8.71 13.16 -20.71
N SER A 204 9.59 13.39 -19.75
CA SER A 204 9.33 14.17 -18.56
C SER A 204 8.87 15.58 -18.91
N PHE A 205 7.99 16.14 -18.09
CA PHE A 205 7.51 17.50 -18.25
C PHE A 205 7.01 18.05 -16.91
N ASP A 206 7.10 19.37 -16.75
CA ASP A 206 6.57 20.06 -15.58
C ASP A 206 5.03 20.05 -15.58
N PRO A 207 4.37 19.47 -14.57
CA PRO A 207 2.91 19.43 -14.50
C PRO A 207 2.28 20.82 -14.39
N TYR A 208 2.98 21.82 -13.86
CA TYR A 208 2.50 23.19 -13.63
C TYR A 208 2.65 24.10 -14.86
N SER A 209 3.47 23.72 -15.84
CA SER A 209 3.60 24.41 -17.13
C SER A 209 2.26 24.70 -17.84
N LYS A 210 1.25 23.85 -17.56
CA LYS A 210 -0.15 24.10 -17.88
C LYS A 210 -0.98 23.66 -16.68
N MET A 211 -1.96 24.46 -16.30
CA MET A 211 -2.86 24.16 -15.17
C MET A 211 -4.29 23.87 -15.64
N PRO A 212 -4.53 22.81 -16.45
CA PRO A 212 -5.83 22.54 -17.05
C PRO A 212 -6.90 22.24 -16.00
N TRP A 213 -6.54 21.77 -14.80
CA TRP A 213 -7.50 21.50 -13.73
C TRP A 213 -8.24 22.75 -13.23
N LEU A 214 -7.72 23.95 -13.50
CA LEU A 214 -8.38 25.21 -13.16
C LEU A 214 -9.44 25.64 -14.18
N ILE A 215 -9.37 25.15 -15.42
CA ILE A 215 -10.12 25.73 -16.56
C ILE A 215 -10.78 24.70 -17.49
N GLN A 216 -10.40 23.43 -17.41
CA GLN A 216 -10.88 22.36 -18.28
C GLN A 216 -11.59 21.28 -17.45
N LYS A 217 -12.40 20.47 -18.15
CA LYS A 217 -13.00 19.28 -17.55
C LYS A 217 -12.00 18.12 -17.59
N PRO A 218 -11.98 17.26 -16.56
CA PRO A 218 -11.15 16.08 -16.57
C PRO A 218 -11.60 15.08 -17.63
N ILE A 219 -10.65 14.27 -18.09
CA ILE A 219 -10.92 13.06 -18.86
C ILE A 219 -11.83 12.16 -18.03
N GLN A 220 -12.89 11.65 -18.66
CA GLN A 220 -13.85 10.74 -18.02
C GLN A 220 -13.23 9.35 -17.90
N ALA A 221 -12.50 9.12 -16.81
CA ALA A 221 -11.92 7.84 -16.42
C ALA A 221 -12.51 7.40 -15.08
N SER A 222 -12.54 6.09 -14.86
CA SER A 222 -12.94 5.45 -13.61
C SER A 222 -12.17 4.15 -13.43
N ALA A 223 -12.23 3.54 -12.26
CA ALA A 223 -11.61 2.22 -12.01
C ALA A 223 -12.08 1.14 -13.02
N ASP A 224 -13.34 1.22 -13.46
CA ASP A 224 -13.92 0.29 -14.44
C ASP A 224 -13.55 0.62 -15.89
N ASN A 225 -13.16 1.87 -16.17
CA ASN A 225 -12.82 2.32 -17.52
C ASN A 225 -11.64 3.30 -17.53
N THR A 226 -10.45 2.75 -17.71
CA THR A 226 -9.19 3.49 -17.84
C THR A 226 -8.69 3.58 -19.28
N SER A 227 -9.47 3.08 -20.25
CA SER A 227 -9.06 2.93 -21.66
C SER A 227 -8.66 4.25 -22.32
N ILE A 228 -9.35 5.33 -21.99
CA ILE A 228 -9.06 6.67 -22.54
C ILE A 228 -7.71 7.21 -22.04
N VAL A 229 -7.34 6.92 -20.78
CA VAL A 229 -6.04 7.28 -20.20
C VAL A 229 -4.94 6.47 -20.87
N LEU A 230 -5.13 5.15 -20.98
CA LEU A 230 -4.19 4.25 -21.66
C LEU A 230 -3.94 4.64 -23.13
N LYS A 231 -5.00 5.06 -23.85
CA LYS A 231 -4.89 5.52 -25.23
C LYS A 231 -4.06 6.80 -25.33
N ALA A 232 -4.30 7.76 -24.46
CA ALA A 232 -3.54 9.01 -24.42
C ALA A 232 -2.05 8.76 -24.08
N LEU A 233 -1.77 7.95 -23.06
CA LEU A 233 -0.38 7.56 -22.71
C LEU A 233 0.30 6.79 -23.84
N SER A 234 -0.39 5.85 -24.49
CA SER A 234 0.13 5.12 -25.65
C SER A 234 0.47 6.04 -26.83
N SER A 235 -0.27 7.14 -26.96
CA SER A 235 -0.06 8.16 -27.98
C SER A 235 0.97 9.22 -27.56
N LYS A 236 1.57 9.05 -26.37
CA LYS A 236 2.52 9.98 -25.74
C LYS A 236 1.95 11.39 -25.56
N GLU A 237 0.63 11.48 -25.37
CA GLU A 237 0.00 12.74 -24.96
C GLU A 237 0.40 13.05 -23.51
N PRO A 238 0.81 14.29 -23.20
CA PRO A 238 1.11 14.67 -21.82
C PRO A 238 -0.19 14.62 -21.01
N LEU A 239 -0.16 13.90 -19.89
CA LEU A 239 -1.30 13.81 -18.98
C LEU A 239 -0.89 14.27 -17.59
N ARG A 240 -1.73 15.10 -16.96
CA ARG A 240 -1.58 15.50 -15.56
C ARG A 240 -2.58 14.73 -14.73
N TYR A 241 -2.14 14.28 -13.57
CA TYR A 241 -3.02 13.70 -12.58
C TYR A 241 -3.19 14.67 -11.43
N THR A 242 -4.42 14.83 -10.95
CA THR A 242 -4.72 15.63 -9.76
C THR A 242 -5.59 14.85 -8.79
N ALA A 243 -5.33 15.00 -7.49
CA ALA A 243 -6.22 14.46 -6.45
C ALA A 243 -6.28 15.41 -5.26
N GLU A 244 -7.50 15.77 -4.87
CA GLU A 244 -7.79 16.50 -3.63
C GLU A 244 -7.92 15.49 -2.49
N ARG A 245 -7.15 15.67 -1.42
CA ARG A 245 -7.10 14.79 -0.24
C ARG A 245 -7.35 15.60 1.03
N TYR A 246 -7.73 14.90 2.10
CA TYR A 246 -7.97 15.50 3.42
C TYR A 246 -8.99 16.65 3.37
N ASP A 247 -10.21 16.37 2.92
CA ASP A 247 -11.26 17.39 2.73
C ASP A 247 -10.83 18.62 1.90
N LYS A 248 -9.98 18.36 0.89
CA LYS A 248 -9.44 19.34 -0.08
C LYS A 248 -8.37 20.27 0.47
N GLU A 249 -7.80 19.94 1.62
CA GLU A 249 -6.69 20.71 2.17
C GLU A 249 -5.37 20.43 1.45
N MET A 250 -5.26 19.29 0.76
CA MET A 250 -4.08 18.94 -0.04
C MET A 250 -4.46 18.64 -1.48
N LEU A 251 -3.74 19.23 -2.44
CA LEU A 251 -3.87 18.93 -3.86
C LEU A 251 -2.57 18.30 -4.37
N TYR A 252 -2.63 17.02 -4.68
CA TYR A 252 -1.55 16.37 -5.42
C TYR A 252 -1.66 16.72 -6.90
N VAL A 253 -0.55 17.10 -7.52
CA VAL A 253 -0.44 17.32 -8.97
C VAL A 253 0.81 16.62 -9.48
N TRP A 254 0.65 15.67 -10.41
CA TRP A 254 1.76 14.89 -10.96
C TRP A 254 1.71 14.79 -12.47
N SER A 255 2.88 14.67 -13.08
CA SER A 255 3.03 14.33 -14.49
C SER A 255 2.89 12.83 -14.68
N VAL A 256 1.93 12.40 -15.51
CA VAL A 256 1.74 11.00 -15.88
C VAL A 256 2.52 10.73 -17.16
N THR A 257 3.65 10.06 -17.05
CA THR A 257 4.63 9.95 -18.12
C THR A 257 4.67 8.58 -18.78
N GLY A 258 3.83 7.64 -18.34
CA GLY A 258 3.88 6.28 -18.87
C GLY A 258 3.02 5.30 -18.11
N TYR A 259 3.19 4.02 -18.41
CA TYR A 259 2.58 2.94 -17.64
C TYR A 259 3.29 1.60 -17.88
N HIS A 260 3.16 0.69 -16.92
CA HIS A 260 3.45 -0.74 -17.07
C HIS A 260 2.16 -1.55 -17.04
N SER A 261 2.00 -2.46 -17.99
CA SER A 261 0.98 -3.51 -17.97
C SER A 261 1.61 -4.81 -17.53
N TRP A 262 1.07 -5.37 -16.45
CA TRP A 262 1.41 -6.69 -15.94
C TRP A 262 0.43 -7.73 -16.52
N GLY A 263 0.92 -8.95 -16.75
CA GLY A 263 0.22 -10.03 -17.45
C GLY A 263 -0.94 -10.66 -16.69
N ASN A 264 -1.68 -11.51 -17.40
CA ASN A 264 -2.90 -12.28 -17.04
C ASN A 264 -4.09 -11.54 -16.40
N ASP A 265 -3.89 -10.70 -15.39
CA ASP A 265 -4.96 -9.93 -14.75
C ASP A 265 -5.21 -8.55 -15.41
N GLY A 266 -4.26 -8.12 -16.26
CA GLY A 266 -4.33 -6.83 -16.95
C GLY A 266 -4.11 -5.64 -16.03
N THR A 267 -3.47 -5.86 -14.87
CA THR A 267 -3.17 -4.77 -13.92
C THR A 267 -2.20 -3.79 -14.55
N VAL A 268 -2.56 -2.51 -14.49
CA VAL A 268 -1.77 -1.41 -15.06
C VAL A 268 -1.32 -0.49 -13.95
N TYR A 269 -0.04 -0.14 -13.94
CA TYR A 269 0.52 0.90 -13.09
C TYR A 269 0.87 2.11 -13.94
N ALA A 270 0.35 3.28 -13.59
CA ALA A 270 0.73 4.54 -14.23
C ALA A 270 2.05 5.04 -13.64
N SER A 271 2.94 5.50 -14.51
CA SER A 271 4.20 6.16 -14.15
C SER A 271 3.93 7.63 -13.85
N LEU A 272 4.26 8.06 -12.63
CA LEU A 272 4.02 9.41 -12.10
C LEU A 272 5.36 10.01 -11.68
N GLU A 273 5.74 11.13 -12.29
CA GLU A 273 6.90 11.90 -11.83
C GLU A 273 6.47 12.81 -10.69
N THR A 274 7.14 12.67 -9.54
CA THR A 274 6.85 13.44 -8.32
C THR A 274 7.72 14.68 -8.17
N ASP A 275 8.69 14.86 -9.06
CA ASP A 275 9.49 16.07 -9.18
C ASP A 275 9.45 16.59 -10.63
N GLU A 276 9.86 17.84 -10.83
CA GLU A 276 9.85 18.50 -12.14
C GLU A 276 10.93 17.95 -13.11
N LEU A 277 11.91 17.21 -12.60
CA LEU A 277 13.09 16.76 -13.34
C LEU A 277 13.01 15.29 -13.78
N GLY A 278 11.96 14.57 -13.37
CA GLY A 278 11.82 13.13 -13.59
C GLY A 278 12.87 12.29 -12.86
N SER A 279 13.46 12.80 -11.76
CA SER A 279 14.43 12.06 -10.96
C SER A 279 13.78 11.00 -10.06
N SER A 280 12.54 11.25 -9.65
CA SER A 280 11.71 10.36 -8.86
C SER A 280 10.46 9.97 -9.65
N THR A 281 10.18 8.67 -9.70
CA THR A 281 9.04 8.12 -10.44
C THR A 281 8.35 7.06 -9.61
N ARG A 282 7.04 7.24 -9.41
CA ARG A 282 6.16 6.30 -8.74
C ARG A 282 5.31 5.56 -9.76
N TYR A 283 5.13 4.27 -9.55
CA TYR A 283 4.23 3.43 -10.31
C TYR A 283 3.07 3.03 -9.40
N ILE A 284 1.90 3.61 -9.66
CA ILE A 284 0.69 3.42 -8.85
C ILE A 284 -0.39 2.76 -9.73
N PRO A 285 -1.20 1.81 -9.20
CA PRO A 285 -2.28 1.19 -9.96
C PRO A 285 -3.19 2.23 -10.61
N LEU A 286 -3.35 2.15 -11.93
CA LEU A 286 -4.10 3.14 -12.71
C LEU A 286 -5.58 3.18 -12.31
N LYS A 287 -6.15 2.05 -11.91
CA LYS A 287 -7.53 1.98 -11.40
C LYS A 287 -7.69 2.73 -10.07
N LEU A 288 -6.71 2.61 -9.17
CA LEU A 288 -6.71 3.35 -7.91
C LEU A 288 -6.65 4.86 -8.16
N LEU A 289 -5.78 5.31 -9.07
CA LEU A 289 -5.71 6.72 -9.47
C LEU A 289 -7.05 7.19 -10.06
N ALA A 290 -7.68 6.38 -10.92
CA ALA A 290 -8.98 6.72 -11.51
C ALA A 290 -10.15 6.69 -10.50
N GLU A 291 -10.01 6.02 -9.35
CA GLU A 291 -10.97 6.10 -8.24
C GLU A 291 -10.76 7.34 -7.37
N LEU A 292 -9.49 7.74 -7.14
CA LEU A 292 -9.14 8.78 -6.18
C LEU A 292 -8.97 10.18 -6.76
N GLY A 293 -8.89 10.33 -8.08
CA GLY A 293 -8.59 11.60 -8.70
C GLY A 293 -8.93 11.68 -10.18
N TYR A 294 -8.29 12.62 -10.85
CA TYR A 294 -8.67 13.06 -12.18
C TYR A 294 -7.46 13.19 -13.09
N PHE A 295 -7.67 12.91 -14.38
CA PHE A 295 -6.67 13.08 -15.43
C PHE A 295 -7.02 14.24 -16.35
N TYR A 296 -6.03 15.03 -16.72
CA TYR A 296 -6.15 16.18 -17.63
C TYR A 296 -5.11 16.13 -18.74
N ARG A 297 -5.40 16.75 -19.89
CA ARG A 297 -4.47 16.90 -21.02
C ARG A 297 -3.68 18.21 -20.95
#